data_AF-A0A7D7QW47-F1
#
_entry.id   AF-A0A7D7QW47-F1
#
_cell.length_a   1.000
_cell.length_b   1.000
_cell.length_c   1.000
_cell.angle_alpha   90.00
_cell.angle_beta   90.00
_cell.angle_gamma   90.00
#
_symmetry.space_group_name_H-M   'P 1'
#
loop_
_entity.id
_entity.type
_entity.pdbx_description
1 polymer ?
#
loop_
_entity_poly.entity_id
_entity_poly.type
_entity_poly.pdbx_seq_one_letter_code
_entity_poly.pdbx_strand_id
1 'polypeptide(L)'
;MNNSLWNKSAKALLAVGLIASFGVPTSQTAVEAAAPANDLFISEYIEGSSFNKAIEIYNGTGASVELSPYSLSLYTNGSTSSQSEMALSGTVANGETFVIYHGGANAAIQSKGDLQNSSVVNFNGDDALVLEKSGAAIDSIGQVGARIDNLKDITLVRNPDIQSGDNVVNDAFNPSSEWTAYPSDTFEFLGSHTMESGVTPGTDPDPDPTVDGYYETANGLQGESLKAELHDIIDGHTELSYSQVWDALKITDEDPNNANNVLLLYTGESRSKSLNGGNVGDWNREHTWAKSHGNFGTAMGAGTDIHHLRPTDVQVNGLRGNLDFNYGGSAVNGCDGCLRTSASWEPPNEVKGDVARMLFYMAVRYESGDGVDLELNDFVNNGSTPYHGKISVLLEWHEQDPVSSWEQQRNDKIEDIQGNRNPFVDHPEWAESIW
;
A
#
# COMPACT_ATOMS: atom_id res chain seq x y z
N MET A 1 -8.34 -15.64 -84.29
CA MET A 1 -9.02 -14.45 -84.84
C MET A 1 -10.17 -14.10 -83.91
N ASN A 2 -10.14 -12.86 -83.40
CA ASN A 2 -11.26 -11.98 -83.05
C ASN A 2 -12.34 -12.49 -82.06
N ASN A 3 -12.43 -11.84 -80.90
CA ASN A 3 -13.47 -10.84 -80.55
C ASN A 3 -14.76 -11.55 -80.03
N SER A 4 -15.58 -11.07 -79.10
CA SER A 4 -15.78 -9.76 -78.52
C SER A 4 -16.85 -9.91 -77.42
N LEU A 5 -16.72 -9.14 -76.35
CA LEU A 5 -17.75 -8.31 -75.71
C LEU A 5 -19.18 -8.86 -75.41
N TRP A 6 -19.50 -8.78 -74.11
CA TRP A 6 -20.63 -8.04 -73.50
C TRP A 6 -22.06 -8.64 -73.42
N ASN A 7 -22.43 -8.87 -72.16
CA ASN A 7 -23.60 -8.38 -71.40
C ASN A 7 -24.98 -9.08 -71.42
N LYS A 8 -25.41 -9.32 -70.16
CA LYS A 8 -26.76 -9.24 -69.56
C LYS A 8 -27.83 -10.25 -70.00
N SER A 9 -28.29 -11.04 -69.04
CA SER A 9 -29.66 -10.96 -68.48
C SER A 9 -29.83 -11.92 -67.30
N ALA A 10 -30.22 -11.40 -66.13
CA ALA A 10 -30.57 -12.16 -64.95
C ALA A 10 -31.95 -12.81 -65.08
N LYS A 11 -32.16 -13.98 -64.43
CA LYS A 11 -33.34 -14.29 -63.60
C LYS A 11 -33.28 -15.68 -62.91
N ALA A 12 -33.61 -15.64 -61.62
CA ALA A 12 -34.24 -16.66 -60.76
C ALA A 12 -33.42 -17.92 -60.39
N LEU A 13 -32.84 -17.95 -59.19
CA LEU A 13 -33.39 -18.45 -57.91
C LEU A 13 -33.59 -19.98 -57.86
N LEU A 14 -32.72 -20.65 -57.08
CA LEU A 14 -33.13 -21.72 -56.17
C LEU A 14 -32.27 -21.63 -54.91
N ALA A 15 -32.91 -21.34 -53.78
CA ALA A 15 -32.28 -21.23 -52.47
C ALA A 15 -32.04 -22.63 -51.89
N VAL A 16 -30.80 -22.90 -51.48
CA VAL A 16 -30.43 -24.00 -50.58
C VAL A 16 -29.94 -23.34 -49.30
N GLY A 17 -30.69 -23.54 -48.21
CA GLY A 17 -30.33 -23.03 -46.89
C GLY A 17 -29.09 -23.74 -46.36
N LEU A 18 -28.00 -23.01 -46.21
CA LEU A 18 -26.81 -23.41 -45.47
C LEU A 18 -26.89 -22.73 -44.10
N ILE A 19 -27.12 -23.51 -43.04
CA ILE A 19 -26.96 -23.01 -41.66
C ILE A 19 -25.46 -22.99 -41.38
N ALA A 20 -24.84 -21.83 -41.54
CA ALA A 20 -23.50 -21.58 -41.03
C ALA A 20 -23.62 -21.29 -39.52
N SER A 21 -23.13 -22.19 -38.68
CA SER A 21 -22.84 -21.86 -37.29
C SER A 21 -21.66 -20.91 -37.26
N PHE A 22 -21.90 -19.63 -36.98
CA PHE A 22 -20.82 -18.71 -36.65
C PHE A 22 -20.27 -19.11 -35.28
N GLY A 23 -19.14 -19.82 -35.28
CA GLY A 23 -18.31 -19.92 -34.10
C GLY A 23 -17.83 -18.52 -33.75
N VAL A 24 -18.15 -18.05 -32.55
CA VAL A 24 -17.58 -16.82 -32.00
C VAL A 24 -16.08 -17.06 -31.89
N PRO A 25 -15.20 -16.22 -32.48
CA PRO A 25 -13.79 -16.32 -32.21
C PRO A 25 -13.58 -15.99 -30.73
N THR A 26 -13.13 -16.97 -29.95
CA THR A 26 -12.56 -16.73 -28.63
C THR A 26 -11.29 -15.92 -28.83
N SER A 27 -11.31 -14.65 -28.42
CA SER A 27 -10.09 -13.86 -28.26
C SER A 27 -9.22 -14.59 -27.23
N GLN A 28 -8.10 -15.16 -27.67
CA GLN A 28 -7.03 -15.50 -26.74
C GLN A 28 -6.50 -14.17 -26.19
N THR A 29 -6.71 -13.91 -24.91
CA THR A 29 -5.97 -12.89 -24.19
C THR A 29 -4.50 -13.32 -24.21
N ALA A 30 -3.69 -12.65 -25.03
CA ALA A 30 -2.25 -12.73 -24.89
C ALA A 30 -1.92 -12.04 -23.57
N VAL A 31 -1.29 -12.76 -22.64
CA VAL A 31 -0.69 -12.15 -21.45
C VAL A 31 0.41 -11.22 -21.96
N GLU A 32 0.21 -9.92 -21.83
CA GLU A 32 1.23 -8.92 -22.17
C GLU A 32 2.39 -9.10 -21.18
N ALA A 33 3.60 -9.30 -21.72
CA ALA A 33 4.80 -9.47 -20.90
C ALA A 33 5.21 -8.11 -20.31
N ALA A 34 5.72 -8.12 -19.08
CA ALA A 34 6.23 -6.92 -18.41
C ALA A 34 7.07 -6.04 -19.31
N ALA A 35 6.78 -4.73 -19.33
CA ALA A 35 7.70 -3.77 -19.88
C ALA A 35 9.04 -3.92 -19.13
N PRO A 36 10.15 -4.16 -19.83
CA PRO A 36 11.43 -4.40 -19.18
C PRO A 36 11.92 -3.11 -18.50
N ALA A 37 12.59 -3.26 -17.36
CA ALA A 37 13.33 -2.18 -16.73
C ALA A 37 14.32 -1.57 -17.72
N ASN A 38 14.54 -0.26 -17.60
CA ASN A 38 15.49 0.46 -18.46
C ASN A 38 16.94 -0.03 -18.24
N ASP A 39 17.27 -0.41 -17.00
CA ASP A 39 18.56 -0.93 -16.60
C ASP A 39 18.44 -1.72 -15.29
N LEU A 40 19.58 -2.16 -14.72
CA LEU A 40 19.62 -2.65 -13.34
C LEU A 40 19.30 -1.51 -12.36
N PHE A 41 18.66 -1.84 -11.24
CA PHE A 41 18.40 -0.89 -10.15
C PHE A 41 18.56 -1.57 -8.79
N ILE A 42 18.72 -0.77 -7.73
CA ILE A 42 18.80 -1.21 -6.34
C ILE A 42 17.38 -1.57 -5.89
N SER A 43 17.18 -2.83 -5.52
CA SER A 43 15.88 -3.37 -5.09
C SER A 43 15.75 -3.51 -3.58
N GLU A 44 16.85 -3.54 -2.83
CA GLU A 44 16.81 -3.57 -1.37
C GLU A 44 18.07 -2.92 -0.76
N TYR A 45 17.86 -2.18 0.32
CA TYR A 45 18.89 -1.60 1.16
C TYR A 45 18.66 -2.04 2.61
N ILE A 46 19.71 -2.55 3.25
CA ILE A 46 19.62 -3.04 4.62
C ILE A 46 20.67 -2.34 5.47
N GLU A 47 20.20 -1.51 6.41
CA GLU A 47 20.96 -1.03 7.56
C GLU A 47 20.41 -1.67 8.85
N GLY A 48 20.90 -2.88 9.11
CA GLY A 48 20.57 -3.67 10.28
C GLY A 48 21.51 -3.44 11.47
N SER A 49 21.27 -4.18 12.54
CA SER A 49 22.11 -4.14 13.73
C SER A 49 23.55 -4.57 13.45
N SER A 50 24.50 -3.89 14.09
CA SER A 50 25.95 -4.15 13.96
C SER A 50 26.46 -4.09 12.52
N PHE A 51 26.57 -5.25 11.87
CA PHE A 51 27.13 -5.41 10.53
C PHE A 51 26.13 -6.08 9.59
N ASN A 52 24.86 -6.17 9.96
CA ASN A 52 23.79 -6.64 9.09
C ASN A 52 23.54 -5.60 8.01
N LYS A 53 24.42 -5.55 7.01
CA LYS A 53 24.40 -4.57 5.94
C LYS A 53 24.44 -5.28 4.60
N ALA A 54 23.52 -4.92 3.72
CA ALA A 54 23.42 -5.48 2.39
C ALA A 54 22.80 -4.48 1.41
N ILE A 55 23.13 -4.68 0.13
CA ILE A 55 22.52 -4.01 -1.02
C ILE A 55 22.13 -5.10 -2.00
N GLU A 56 20.89 -5.06 -2.47
CA GLU A 56 20.39 -5.92 -3.53
C GLU A 56 20.21 -5.13 -4.82
N ILE A 57 20.66 -5.70 -5.93
CA ILE A 57 20.47 -5.16 -7.29
C ILE A 57 19.57 -6.12 -8.06
N TYR A 58 18.49 -5.63 -8.65
CA TYR A 58 17.56 -6.43 -9.44
C TYR A 58 17.76 -6.24 -10.96
N ASN A 59 17.58 -7.33 -11.71
CA ASN A 59 17.55 -7.30 -13.18
C ASN A 59 16.14 -7.51 -13.74
N GLY A 60 15.42 -6.42 -14.02
CA GLY A 60 14.13 -6.44 -14.70
C GLY A 60 14.18 -6.24 -16.22
N THR A 61 15.35 -6.30 -16.86
CA THR A 61 15.57 -5.78 -18.23
C THR A 61 15.01 -6.67 -19.36
N GLY A 62 14.34 -7.76 -19.04
CA GLY A 62 13.84 -8.75 -20.00
C GLY A 62 14.92 -9.69 -20.56
N ALA A 63 16.20 -9.51 -20.19
CA ALA A 63 17.31 -10.37 -20.60
C ALA A 63 18.37 -10.51 -19.50
N SER A 64 19.28 -11.48 -19.66
CA SER A 64 20.46 -11.57 -18.79
C SER A 64 21.41 -10.38 -19.01
N VAL A 65 21.93 -9.83 -17.91
CA VAL A 65 22.84 -8.68 -17.93
C VAL A 65 24.21 -9.08 -17.40
N GLU A 66 25.26 -8.73 -18.15
CA GLU A 66 26.65 -8.85 -17.71
C GLU A 66 27.01 -7.68 -16.79
N LEU A 67 27.56 -7.98 -15.60
CA LEU A 67 27.85 -6.99 -14.56
C LEU A 67 29.18 -6.26 -14.73
N SER A 68 30.04 -6.66 -15.68
CA SER A 68 31.35 -6.03 -15.86
C SER A 68 31.36 -4.51 -16.16
N PRO A 69 30.33 -3.89 -16.76
CA PRO A 69 30.28 -2.44 -16.90
C PRO A 69 29.73 -1.72 -15.66
N TYR A 70 29.31 -2.42 -14.61
CA TYR A 70 28.68 -1.81 -13.44
C TYR A 70 29.63 -1.69 -12.25
N SER A 71 29.42 -0.65 -11.43
CA SER A 71 30.08 -0.46 -10.13
C SER A 71 29.10 0.07 -9.09
N LEU A 72 29.38 -0.21 -7.81
CA LEU A 72 28.68 0.39 -6.68
C LEU A 72 29.66 1.29 -5.91
N SER A 73 29.25 2.52 -5.65
CA SER A 73 30.05 3.56 -5.03
C SER A 73 29.41 4.06 -3.74
N LEU A 74 30.18 4.16 -2.65
CA LEU A 74 29.75 4.68 -1.35
C LEU A 74 30.26 6.10 -1.13
N TYR A 75 29.34 7.01 -0.80
CA TYR A 75 29.58 8.41 -0.49
C TYR A 75 29.24 8.67 0.97
N THR A 76 30.28 8.72 1.79
CA THR A 76 30.11 8.78 3.23
C THR A 76 29.87 10.19 3.75
N ASN A 77 29.02 10.33 4.78
CA ASN A 77 28.84 11.55 5.58
C ASN A 77 28.57 12.81 4.74
N GLY A 78 27.74 12.70 3.70
CA GLY A 78 27.41 13.80 2.80
C GLY A 78 28.54 14.29 1.89
N SER A 79 29.52 13.44 1.60
CA SER A 79 30.61 13.77 0.66
C SER A 79 30.12 13.86 -0.79
N THR A 80 30.79 14.69 -1.61
CA THR A 80 30.59 14.76 -3.07
C THR A 80 31.55 13.86 -3.85
N SER A 81 32.36 13.06 -3.16
CA SER A 81 33.30 12.12 -3.76
C SER A 81 33.15 10.77 -3.08
N SER A 82 33.22 9.68 -3.83
CA SER A 82 33.13 8.34 -3.25
C SER A 82 34.36 8.02 -2.41
N GLN A 83 34.15 7.34 -1.28
CA GLN A 83 35.24 6.85 -0.42
C GLN A 83 35.55 5.38 -0.68
N SER A 84 34.59 4.65 -1.21
CA SER A 84 34.75 3.26 -1.64
C SER A 84 33.99 3.07 -2.95
N GLU A 85 34.57 2.27 -3.82
CA GLU A 85 33.99 1.86 -5.09
C GLU A 85 34.30 0.37 -5.28
N MET A 86 33.33 -0.35 -5.84
CA MET A 86 33.46 -1.76 -6.14
C MET A 86 32.96 -2.03 -7.55
N ALA A 87 33.84 -2.53 -8.42
CA ALA A 87 33.44 -3.07 -9.72
C ALA A 87 32.67 -4.39 -9.53
N LEU A 88 31.56 -4.54 -10.25
CA LEU A 88 30.75 -5.75 -10.27
C LEU A 88 31.24 -6.70 -11.38
N SER A 89 30.90 -7.99 -11.25
CA SER A 89 31.27 -9.00 -12.24
C SER A 89 30.32 -10.20 -12.17
N GLY A 90 30.28 -10.98 -13.25
CA GLY A 90 29.32 -12.08 -13.41
C GLY A 90 28.13 -11.65 -14.25
N THR A 91 27.04 -12.43 -14.15
CA THR A 91 25.84 -12.26 -14.94
C THR A 91 24.63 -12.43 -14.02
N VAL A 92 23.62 -11.58 -14.20
CA VAL A 92 22.33 -11.70 -13.50
C VAL A 92 21.27 -12.03 -14.55
N ALA A 93 20.49 -13.10 -14.35
CA ALA A 93 19.39 -13.41 -15.27
C ALA A 93 18.22 -12.45 -15.07
N ASN A 94 17.34 -12.32 -16.07
CA ASN A 94 16.13 -11.52 -15.92
C ASN A 94 15.24 -12.09 -14.80
N GLY A 95 14.74 -11.23 -13.93
CA GLY A 95 13.92 -11.60 -12.77
C GLY A 95 14.74 -12.04 -11.54
N GLU A 96 16.07 -12.06 -11.64
CA GLU A 96 16.95 -12.42 -10.53
C GLU A 96 17.59 -11.19 -9.89
N THR A 97 18.10 -11.37 -8.68
CA THR A 97 18.82 -10.34 -7.93
C THR A 97 20.31 -10.67 -7.77
N PHE A 98 21.09 -9.66 -7.36
CA PHE A 98 22.50 -9.79 -7.02
C PHE A 98 22.76 -9.09 -5.68
N VAL A 99 23.07 -9.86 -4.65
CA VAL A 99 23.18 -9.39 -3.27
C VAL A 99 24.63 -9.16 -2.88
N ILE A 100 24.96 -7.91 -2.54
CA ILE A 100 26.25 -7.49 -1.99
C ILE A 100 26.10 -7.33 -0.48
N TYR A 101 26.94 -7.98 0.31
CA TYR A 101 26.77 -8.01 1.76
C TYR A 101 28.07 -7.80 2.53
N HIS A 102 27.94 -7.26 3.75
CA HIS A 102 29.06 -7.05 4.64
C HIS A 102 29.53 -8.38 5.24
N GLY A 103 30.84 -8.63 5.28
CA GLY A 103 31.40 -9.92 5.77
C GLY A 103 31.14 -10.23 7.24
N GLY A 104 30.72 -9.23 8.02
CA GLY A 104 30.29 -9.37 9.42
C GLY A 104 28.78 -9.52 9.61
N ALA A 105 27.98 -9.53 8.53
CA ALA A 105 26.54 -9.70 8.61
C ALA A 105 26.17 -11.07 9.20
N ASN A 106 24.96 -11.21 9.73
CA ASN A 106 24.48 -12.48 10.24
C ASN A 106 24.30 -13.55 9.13
N ALA A 107 24.04 -14.79 9.55
CA ALA A 107 23.91 -15.92 8.61
C ALA A 107 22.70 -15.81 7.66
N ALA A 108 21.64 -15.08 8.04
CA ALA A 108 20.47 -14.91 7.17
C ALA A 108 20.85 -14.10 5.92
N ILE A 109 21.55 -12.97 6.09
CA ILE A 109 22.09 -12.19 4.98
C ILE A 109 23.13 -12.99 4.19
N GLN A 110 24.11 -13.59 4.88
CA GLN A 110 25.19 -14.33 4.21
C GLN A 110 24.66 -15.47 3.33
N SER A 111 23.55 -16.11 3.72
CA SER A 111 22.95 -17.21 2.95
C SER A 111 22.29 -16.78 1.65
N LYS A 112 22.02 -15.48 1.49
CA LYS A 112 21.44 -14.85 0.29
C LYS A 112 22.47 -14.10 -0.55
N GLY A 113 23.71 -13.99 -0.06
CA GLY A 113 24.74 -13.14 -0.66
C GLY A 113 25.46 -13.75 -1.86
N ASP A 114 25.60 -12.95 -2.92
CA ASP A 114 26.40 -13.30 -4.09
C ASP A 114 27.84 -12.77 -3.99
N LEU A 115 28.02 -11.60 -3.36
CA LEU A 115 29.32 -10.94 -3.24
C LEU A 115 29.56 -10.33 -1.86
N GLN A 116 30.55 -10.85 -1.16
CA GLN A 116 31.01 -10.24 0.08
C GLN A 116 31.87 -9.00 -0.19
N ASN A 117 31.53 -7.86 0.42
CA ASN A 117 32.39 -6.69 0.46
C ASN A 117 32.17 -5.93 1.78
N SER A 118 33.23 -5.51 2.47
CA SER A 118 33.10 -4.77 3.75
C SER A 118 33.50 -3.30 3.63
N SER A 119 33.71 -2.79 2.41
CA SER A 119 34.10 -1.41 2.15
C SER A 119 32.93 -0.59 1.59
N VAL A 120 32.27 -1.08 0.54
CA VAL A 120 31.14 -0.38 -0.10
C VAL A 120 29.84 -0.51 0.69
N VAL A 121 29.59 -1.65 1.35
CA VAL A 121 28.42 -1.83 2.24
C VAL A 121 28.78 -1.62 3.71
N ASN A 122 29.54 -0.56 3.98
CA ASN A 122 29.89 -0.11 5.32
C ASN A 122 29.29 1.28 5.65
N PHE A 123 28.08 1.52 5.16
CA PHE A 123 27.27 2.72 5.43
C PHE A 123 26.67 2.70 6.86
N ASN A 124 26.21 3.84 7.37
CA ASN A 124 25.69 3.99 8.73
C ASN A 124 24.56 5.05 8.88
N GLY A 125 23.72 5.20 7.87
CA GLY A 125 22.45 5.92 7.97
C GLY A 125 22.45 7.32 7.36
N ASP A 126 23.65 7.88 7.19
CA ASP A 126 23.89 9.22 6.64
C ASP A 126 24.81 9.24 5.41
N ASP A 127 24.91 8.08 4.75
CA ASP A 127 25.73 7.85 3.57
C ASP A 127 24.84 7.59 2.35
N ALA A 128 25.32 7.96 1.16
CA ALA A 128 24.66 7.65 -0.10
C ALA A 128 25.39 6.53 -0.84
N LEU A 129 24.64 5.74 -1.61
CA LEU A 129 25.18 4.75 -2.54
C LEU A 129 24.72 5.08 -3.95
N VAL A 130 25.61 4.86 -4.91
CA VAL A 130 25.33 5.08 -6.33
C VAL A 130 25.71 3.83 -7.11
N LEU A 131 24.73 3.29 -7.86
CA LEU A 131 24.95 2.26 -8.86
C LEU A 131 25.28 2.94 -10.18
N GLU A 132 26.42 2.59 -10.76
CA GLU A 132 26.93 3.21 -11.98
C GLU A 132 27.09 2.16 -13.08
N LYS A 133 26.87 2.59 -14.33
CA LYS A 133 27.15 1.81 -15.54
C LYS A 133 28.09 2.60 -16.44
N SER A 134 29.28 2.06 -16.68
CA SER A 134 30.34 2.72 -17.46
C SER A 134 30.67 4.14 -16.97
N GLY A 135 30.57 4.36 -15.65
CA GLY A 135 30.82 5.65 -15.00
C GLY A 135 29.68 6.66 -15.04
N ALA A 136 28.48 6.27 -15.46
CA ALA A 136 27.27 7.09 -15.33
C ALA A 136 26.34 6.49 -14.27
N ALA A 137 25.79 7.31 -13.38
CA ALA A 137 24.79 6.88 -12.40
C ALA A 137 23.52 6.37 -13.11
N ILE A 138 23.02 5.24 -12.65
CA ILE A 138 21.76 4.63 -13.11
C ILE A 138 20.77 4.43 -11.97
N ASP A 139 21.25 4.40 -10.72
CA ASP A 139 20.41 4.41 -9.53
C ASP A 139 21.19 4.99 -8.33
N SER A 140 20.47 5.56 -7.36
CA SER A 140 21.02 6.02 -6.09
C SER A 140 20.06 5.78 -4.93
N ILE A 141 20.65 5.65 -3.74
CA ILE A 141 19.94 5.66 -2.46
C ILE A 141 20.67 6.59 -1.49
N GLY A 142 19.92 7.48 -0.84
CA GLY A 142 20.48 8.62 -0.09
C GLY A 142 20.86 9.79 -1.01
N GLN A 143 21.48 10.83 -0.45
CA GLN A 143 21.78 12.06 -1.18
C GLN A 143 23.28 12.40 -1.16
N VAL A 144 23.93 12.36 -2.32
CA VAL A 144 25.32 12.78 -2.49
C VAL A 144 25.44 14.27 -2.20
N GLY A 145 26.42 14.64 -1.36
CA GLY A 145 26.65 16.04 -0.97
C GLY A 145 25.80 16.55 0.20
N ALA A 146 24.91 15.72 0.76
CA ALA A 146 24.11 16.07 1.94
C ALA A 146 24.25 15.01 3.03
N ARG A 147 24.42 15.44 4.29
CA ARG A 147 24.52 14.54 5.44
C ARG A 147 23.15 14.45 6.12
N ILE A 148 22.38 13.43 5.77
CA ILE A 148 20.99 13.24 6.20
C ILE A 148 20.87 11.86 6.82
N ASP A 149 20.49 11.77 8.10
CA ASP A 149 20.46 10.52 8.89
C ASP A 149 19.10 9.80 8.75
N ASN A 150 18.61 9.63 7.53
CA ASN A 150 17.28 9.05 7.23
C ASN A 150 17.33 7.59 6.73
N LEU A 151 18.52 7.01 6.59
CA LEU A 151 18.73 5.61 6.21
C LEU A 151 19.19 4.75 7.39
N LYS A 152 19.14 5.28 8.60
CA LYS A 152 19.64 4.61 9.79
C LYS A 152 18.69 3.54 10.31
N ASP A 153 19.24 2.39 10.69
CA ASP A 153 18.51 1.30 11.37
C ASP A 153 17.21 0.92 10.62
N ILE A 154 17.28 0.78 9.30
CA ILE A 154 16.12 0.57 8.42
C ILE A 154 16.42 -0.48 7.35
N THR A 155 15.37 -1.13 6.87
CA THR A 155 15.39 -1.89 5.61
C THR A 155 14.47 -1.19 4.62
N LEU A 156 14.94 -0.91 3.41
CA LEU A 156 14.14 -0.34 2.33
C LEU A 156 14.05 -1.36 1.20
N VAL A 157 12.83 -1.68 0.77
CA VAL A 157 12.59 -2.55 -0.40
C VAL A 157 11.97 -1.69 -1.48
N ARG A 158 12.49 -1.79 -2.70
CA ARG A 158 11.99 -1.03 -3.84
C ARG A 158 10.56 -1.47 -4.16
N ASN A 159 9.69 -0.51 -4.48
CA ASN A 159 8.31 -0.82 -4.84
C ASN A 159 8.26 -1.56 -6.20
N PRO A 160 7.32 -2.52 -6.38
CA PRO A 160 7.27 -3.35 -7.60
C PRO A 160 7.01 -2.59 -8.90
N ASP A 161 6.36 -1.43 -8.83
CA ASP A 161 6.03 -0.58 -9.97
C ASP A 161 7.25 0.17 -10.54
N ILE A 162 8.35 0.24 -9.79
CA ILE A 162 9.57 0.94 -10.20
C ILE A 162 10.33 0.15 -11.27
N GLN A 163 10.50 0.77 -12.44
CA GLN A 163 11.17 0.19 -13.61
C GLN A 163 12.48 0.91 -13.99
N SER A 164 12.85 1.95 -13.24
CA SER A 164 14.09 2.70 -13.43
C SER A 164 14.59 3.26 -12.11
N GLY A 165 15.90 3.16 -11.88
CA GLY A 165 16.54 3.80 -10.75
C GLY A 165 16.61 5.32 -10.87
N ASP A 166 16.90 5.97 -9.74
CA ASP A 166 17.13 7.40 -9.64
C ASP A 166 18.57 7.72 -10.08
N ASN A 167 18.73 8.46 -11.18
CA ASN A 167 20.04 8.83 -11.69
C ASN A 167 20.49 10.25 -11.27
N VAL A 168 19.71 10.96 -10.47
CA VAL A 168 19.98 12.32 -10.01
C VAL A 168 20.51 12.31 -8.57
N VAL A 169 21.73 11.82 -8.41
CA VAL A 169 22.35 11.48 -7.10
C VAL A 169 22.37 12.56 -6.00
N ASN A 170 22.03 13.81 -6.29
CA ASN A 170 22.19 14.96 -5.40
C ASN A 170 20.90 15.74 -5.13
N ASP A 171 19.75 15.32 -5.66
CA ASP A 171 18.46 15.87 -5.28
C ASP A 171 17.98 15.31 -3.94
N ALA A 172 16.84 15.79 -3.45
CA ALA A 172 16.36 15.40 -2.12
C ALA A 172 15.88 13.95 -2.14
N PHE A 173 16.56 13.08 -1.40
CA PHE A 173 16.15 11.69 -1.29
C PHE A 173 14.90 11.54 -0.42
N ASN A 174 13.78 11.17 -1.06
CA ASN A 174 12.54 10.80 -0.39
C ASN A 174 12.28 9.29 -0.52
N PRO A 175 12.49 8.48 0.53
CA PRO A 175 12.22 7.05 0.46
C PRO A 175 10.76 6.73 0.06
N SER A 176 9.78 7.53 0.48
CA SER A 176 8.36 7.18 0.33
C SER A 176 7.87 7.17 -1.12
N SER A 177 8.61 7.73 -2.07
CA SER A 177 8.20 7.76 -3.48
C SER A 177 8.50 6.47 -4.24
N GLU A 178 9.52 5.71 -3.80
CA GLU A 178 10.01 4.55 -4.57
C GLU A 178 10.31 3.33 -3.69
N TRP A 179 10.22 3.48 -2.36
CA TRP A 179 10.62 2.46 -1.40
C TRP A 179 9.56 2.23 -0.33
N THR A 180 9.38 0.96 0.01
CA THR A 180 8.67 0.53 1.21
C THR A 180 9.66 0.34 2.35
N ALA A 181 9.40 1.00 3.49
CA ALA A 181 10.25 0.93 4.66
C ALA A 181 9.83 -0.18 5.64
N TYR A 182 10.82 -0.94 6.12
CA TYR A 182 10.70 -1.98 7.12
C TYR A 182 11.66 -1.73 8.30
N PRO A 183 11.37 -2.27 9.49
CA PRO A 183 12.26 -2.18 10.63
C PRO A 183 13.68 -2.70 10.34
N SER A 184 14.67 -2.20 11.10
CA SER A 184 16.01 -2.78 11.16
C SER A 184 15.97 -4.32 11.30
N ASP A 185 16.92 -5.01 10.68
CA ASP A 185 17.04 -6.47 10.67
C ASP A 185 15.88 -7.24 9.99
N THR A 186 15.19 -6.60 9.05
CA THR A 186 14.26 -7.28 8.14
C THR A 186 15.05 -7.86 6.96
N PHE A 187 14.97 -9.17 6.73
CA PHE A 187 15.74 -9.87 5.67
C PHE A 187 14.87 -10.76 4.78
N GLU A 188 13.55 -10.71 4.95
CA GLU A 188 12.63 -11.64 4.29
C GLU A 188 12.53 -11.44 2.78
N PHE A 189 12.82 -10.23 2.31
CA PHE A 189 12.80 -9.85 0.90
C PHE A 189 14.13 -10.15 0.20
N LEU A 190 15.22 -10.22 0.95
CA LEU A 190 16.58 -10.38 0.41
C LEU A 190 16.76 -11.68 -0.39
N GLY A 191 17.28 -11.50 -1.60
CA GLY A 191 17.49 -12.54 -2.61
C GLY A 191 16.31 -12.70 -3.57
N SER A 192 15.36 -11.76 -3.62
CA SER A 192 14.25 -11.76 -4.57
C SER A 192 13.59 -10.39 -4.68
N HIS A 193 13.18 -10.01 -5.89
CA HIS A 193 12.36 -8.82 -6.10
C HIS A 193 11.34 -9.07 -7.20
N THR A 194 10.17 -8.46 -7.06
CA THR A 194 9.10 -8.51 -8.06
C THR A 194 8.97 -7.15 -8.72
N MET A 195 9.01 -7.11 -10.05
CA MET A 195 8.74 -5.91 -10.82
C MET A 195 7.46 -6.12 -11.62
N GLU A 196 6.51 -5.21 -11.47
CA GLU A 196 5.25 -5.22 -12.16
C GLU A 196 5.40 -4.73 -13.60
N SER A 197 4.55 -5.29 -14.46
CA SER A 197 4.52 -4.99 -15.87
C SER A 197 4.00 -3.58 -16.06
N GLY A 198 4.84 -2.63 -16.46
CA GLY A 198 4.39 -1.34 -16.97
C GLY A 198 3.47 -1.57 -18.16
N VAL A 199 2.16 -1.59 -17.94
CA VAL A 199 1.19 -1.65 -19.02
C VAL A 199 1.22 -0.27 -19.67
N THR A 200 1.78 -0.16 -20.87
CA THR A 200 1.53 1.03 -21.71
C THR A 200 0.01 1.15 -21.87
N PRO A 201 -0.61 2.34 -21.69
CA PRO A 201 -2.05 2.50 -21.81
C PRO A 201 -2.53 2.06 -23.20
N GLY A 202 -2.93 0.80 -23.30
CA GLY A 202 -3.84 0.35 -24.32
C GLY A 202 -5.11 1.16 -24.16
N THR A 203 -5.74 1.53 -25.26
CA THR A 203 -7.05 2.20 -25.26
C THR A 203 -8.14 1.24 -24.76
N ASP A 204 -8.08 0.91 -23.47
CA ASP A 204 -9.15 0.50 -22.59
C ASP A 204 -9.36 1.68 -21.62
N PRO A 205 -10.60 2.12 -21.30
CA PRO A 205 -10.83 3.46 -20.75
C PRO A 205 -10.39 3.71 -19.31
N ASP A 206 -9.69 2.80 -18.63
CA ASP A 206 -9.27 3.04 -17.25
C ASP A 206 -8.05 2.18 -16.86
N PRO A 207 -6.82 2.74 -16.87
CA PRO A 207 -5.74 2.19 -16.07
C PRO A 207 -5.99 2.53 -14.60
N ASP A 208 -5.84 1.54 -13.71
CA ASP A 208 -5.83 1.75 -12.27
C ASP A 208 -4.78 2.83 -11.94
N PRO A 209 -5.18 3.98 -11.42
CA PRO A 209 -4.29 5.12 -11.32
C PRO A 209 -3.28 4.91 -10.18
N THR A 210 -2.02 5.33 -10.38
CA THR A 210 -1.04 5.46 -9.28
C THR A 210 -1.67 6.28 -8.15
N VAL A 211 -1.31 6.12 -6.87
CA VAL A 211 -1.94 6.89 -5.78
C VAL A 211 -2.02 8.41 -6.09
N ASP A 212 -0.97 8.98 -6.67
CA ASP A 212 -0.95 10.39 -7.14
C ASP A 212 -1.92 10.67 -8.31
N GLY A 213 -2.14 9.71 -9.20
CA GLY A 213 -3.14 9.79 -10.27
C GLY A 213 -4.56 9.50 -9.76
N TYR A 214 -4.71 8.66 -8.74
CA TYR A 214 -5.98 8.22 -8.17
C TYR A 214 -6.74 9.42 -7.62
N TYR A 215 -6.00 10.40 -7.09
CA TYR A 215 -6.53 11.64 -6.58
C TYR A 215 -6.25 12.86 -7.47
N GLU A 216 -5.95 12.70 -8.76
CA GLU A 216 -5.52 13.81 -9.62
C GLU A 216 -6.50 14.99 -9.59
N THR A 217 -7.80 14.70 -9.57
CA THR A 217 -8.88 15.71 -9.60
C THR A 217 -9.08 16.41 -8.26
N ALA A 218 -8.59 15.85 -7.15
CA ALA A 218 -8.64 16.46 -5.82
C ALA A 218 -7.55 17.55 -5.63
N ASN A 219 -6.52 17.56 -6.48
CA ASN A 219 -5.37 18.44 -6.31
C ASN A 219 -5.74 19.92 -6.25
N GLY A 220 -5.38 20.56 -5.13
CA GLY A 220 -5.58 21.98 -4.89
C GLY A 220 -7.01 22.39 -4.48
N LEU A 221 -7.93 21.43 -4.34
CA LEU A 221 -9.24 21.66 -3.72
C LEU A 221 -9.13 21.77 -2.20
N GLN A 222 -10.11 22.42 -1.57
CA GLN A 222 -10.20 22.56 -0.10
C GLN A 222 -11.67 22.59 0.37
N GLY A 223 -11.89 22.40 1.67
CA GLY A 223 -13.21 22.43 2.31
C GLY A 223 -14.21 21.47 1.66
N GLU A 224 -15.46 21.93 1.56
CA GLU A 224 -16.55 21.16 0.94
C GLU A 224 -16.26 20.72 -0.50
N SER A 225 -15.47 21.47 -1.27
CA SER A 225 -15.12 21.07 -2.64
C SER A 225 -14.15 19.89 -2.68
N LEU A 226 -13.20 19.83 -1.74
CA LEU A 226 -12.32 18.67 -1.60
C LEU A 226 -13.10 17.46 -1.06
N LYS A 227 -13.97 17.68 -0.06
CA LYS A 227 -14.82 16.62 0.49
C LYS A 227 -15.68 15.96 -0.61
N ALA A 228 -16.39 16.77 -1.40
CA ALA A 228 -17.24 16.27 -2.48
C ALA A 228 -16.44 15.56 -3.58
N GLU A 229 -15.26 16.07 -3.95
CA GLU A 229 -14.42 15.41 -4.96
C GLU A 229 -13.89 14.07 -4.44
N LEU A 230 -13.42 14.01 -3.18
CA LEU A 230 -12.97 12.76 -2.58
C LEU A 230 -14.11 11.76 -2.43
N HIS A 231 -15.32 12.21 -2.11
CA HIS A 231 -16.52 11.38 -2.10
C HIS A 231 -16.72 10.70 -3.47
N ASP A 232 -16.67 11.48 -4.56
CA ASP A 232 -16.82 10.97 -5.92
C ASP A 232 -15.69 10.00 -6.31
N ILE A 233 -14.43 10.30 -5.93
CA ILE A 233 -13.27 9.44 -6.21
C ILE A 233 -13.38 8.07 -5.55
N ILE A 234 -13.77 8.03 -4.27
CA ILE A 234 -13.80 6.80 -3.48
C ILE A 234 -15.16 6.07 -3.53
N ASP A 235 -16.12 6.59 -4.31
CA ASP A 235 -17.40 5.94 -4.60
C ASP A 235 -17.23 4.69 -5.49
N GLY A 236 -18.28 3.88 -5.61
CA GLY A 236 -18.29 2.73 -6.55
C GLY A 236 -17.45 1.53 -6.14
N HIS A 237 -16.99 1.48 -4.88
CA HIS A 237 -16.22 0.37 -4.33
C HIS A 237 -16.97 -0.98 -4.37
N THR A 238 -16.19 -2.06 -4.45
CA THR A 238 -16.71 -3.44 -4.39
C THR A 238 -17.25 -3.75 -3.00
N GLU A 239 -18.57 -3.85 -2.90
CA GLU A 239 -19.22 -4.19 -1.65
C GLU A 239 -19.09 -5.67 -1.31
N LEU A 240 -18.63 -5.97 -0.09
CA LEU A 240 -18.55 -7.33 0.43
C LEU A 240 -19.85 -7.75 1.10
N SER A 241 -20.22 -9.03 1.00
CA SER A 241 -21.23 -9.57 1.92
C SER A 241 -20.69 -9.57 3.35
N TYR A 242 -21.59 -9.49 4.34
CA TYR A 242 -21.17 -9.53 5.75
C TYR A 242 -20.35 -10.79 6.08
N SER A 243 -20.62 -11.93 5.45
CA SER A 243 -19.79 -13.13 5.61
C SER A 243 -18.37 -12.98 5.06
N GLN A 244 -18.21 -12.33 3.89
CA GLN A 244 -16.90 -12.14 3.24
C GLN A 244 -15.97 -11.23 4.05
N VAL A 245 -16.52 -10.30 4.84
CA VAL A 245 -15.73 -9.46 5.76
C VAL A 245 -14.83 -10.30 6.67
N TRP A 246 -15.25 -11.49 7.10
CA TRP A 246 -14.38 -12.34 7.93
C TRP A 246 -13.11 -12.76 7.23
N ASP A 247 -13.17 -13.01 5.93
CA ASP A 247 -12.02 -13.44 5.16
C ASP A 247 -11.15 -12.24 4.78
N ALA A 248 -11.77 -11.10 4.47
CA ALA A 248 -11.06 -9.84 4.25
C ALA A 248 -10.25 -9.41 5.48
N LEU A 249 -10.84 -9.42 6.69
CA LEU A 249 -10.13 -9.02 7.92
C LEU A 249 -8.98 -9.96 8.30
N LYS A 250 -9.00 -11.22 7.85
CA LYS A 250 -7.86 -12.12 8.02
C LYS A 250 -6.67 -11.74 7.12
N ILE A 251 -6.89 -10.93 6.09
CA ILE A 251 -5.86 -10.45 5.16
C ILE A 251 -5.40 -9.06 5.59
N THR A 252 -6.35 -8.13 5.76
CA THR A 252 -6.07 -6.72 6.05
C THR A 252 -5.43 -6.51 7.42
N ASP A 253 -5.75 -7.37 8.38
CA ASP A 253 -5.27 -7.24 9.76
C ASP A 253 -4.41 -8.44 10.20
N GLU A 254 -3.83 -9.19 9.25
CA GLU A 254 -2.88 -10.29 9.52
C GLU A 254 -1.70 -9.81 10.37
N ASP A 255 -1.40 -10.51 11.47
CA ASP A 255 -0.22 -10.17 12.28
C ASP A 255 1.07 -10.41 11.48
N PRO A 256 1.90 -9.37 11.25
CA PRO A 256 3.14 -9.51 10.48
C PRO A 256 4.13 -10.48 11.13
N ASN A 257 4.04 -10.71 12.44
CA ASN A 257 4.90 -11.65 13.15
C ASN A 257 4.31 -13.06 13.21
N ASN A 258 3.04 -13.25 12.80
CA ASN A 258 2.36 -14.53 12.81
C ASN A 258 1.17 -14.55 11.84
N ALA A 259 1.40 -15.03 10.61
CA ALA A 259 0.39 -15.12 9.56
C ALA A 259 -0.85 -15.97 9.89
N ASN A 260 -0.84 -16.75 10.98
CA ASN A 260 -2.03 -17.50 11.45
C ASN A 260 -2.96 -16.66 12.33
N ASN A 261 -2.56 -15.44 12.65
CA ASN A 261 -3.25 -14.54 13.57
C ASN A 261 -3.64 -13.22 12.89
N VAL A 262 -4.51 -12.48 13.55
CA VAL A 262 -4.82 -11.08 13.28
C VAL A 262 -4.44 -10.22 14.49
N LEU A 263 -4.10 -8.96 14.26
CA LEU A 263 -3.90 -7.97 15.32
C LEU A 263 -5.22 -7.29 15.68
N LEU A 264 -5.59 -7.33 16.96
CA LEU A 264 -6.84 -6.74 17.43
C LEU A 264 -6.70 -5.22 17.66
N LEU A 265 -7.56 -4.43 17.01
CA LEU A 265 -7.47 -2.96 16.95
C LEU A 265 -7.15 -2.31 18.30
N TYR A 266 -7.97 -2.54 19.32
CA TYR A 266 -7.81 -1.81 20.59
C TYR A 266 -6.80 -2.43 21.54
N THR A 267 -6.38 -3.67 21.35
CA THR A 267 -5.53 -4.35 22.35
C THR A 267 -4.12 -4.64 21.84
N GLY A 268 -3.90 -4.55 20.53
CA GLY A 268 -2.68 -5.01 19.87
C GLY A 268 -2.44 -6.53 20.01
N GLU A 269 -3.40 -7.28 20.57
CA GLU A 269 -3.23 -8.73 20.78
C GLU A 269 -3.20 -9.45 19.44
N SER A 270 -2.19 -10.31 19.26
CA SER A 270 -2.14 -11.28 18.18
C SER A 270 -3.03 -12.47 18.50
N ARG A 271 -4.14 -12.62 17.77
CA ARG A 271 -5.13 -13.67 18.01
C ARG A 271 -5.39 -14.51 16.78
N SER A 272 -5.56 -15.83 16.96
CA SER A 272 -5.78 -16.75 15.84
C SER A 272 -6.93 -16.31 14.93
N LYS A 273 -6.68 -16.37 13.62
CA LYS A 273 -7.69 -16.18 12.57
C LYS A 273 -8.90 -17.10 12.73
N SER A 274 -8.72 -18.24 13.39
CA SER A 274 -9.77 -19.23 13.65
C SER A 274 -10.62 -18.95 14.89
N LEU A 275 -10.17 -18.06 15.78
CA LEU A 275 -10.92 -17.63 16.97
C LEU A 275 -11.84 -16.45 16.64
N ASN A 276 -12.53 -16.51 15.50
CA ASN A 276 -13.42 -15.45 15.04
C ASN A 276 -14.87 -15.86 15.31
N GLY A 277 -15.66 -14.99 15.95
CA GLY A 277 -16.99 -15.40 16.39
C GLY A 277 -17.66 -14.42 17.32
N GLY A 278 -18.24 -14.95 18.40
CA GLY A 278 -19.03 -14.19 19.36
C GLY A 278 -18.91 -14.69 20.81
N ASN A 279 -18.03 -15.65 21.06
CA ASN A 279 -17.75 -16.14 22.40
C ASN A 279 -16.67 -15.29 23.06
N VAL A 280 -16.56 -15.39 24.39
CA VAL A 280 -15.45 -14.80 25.14
C VAL A 280 -14.14 -15.43 24.66
N GLY A 281 -13.15 -14.59 24.34
CA GLY A 281 -11.87 -15.02 23.77
C GLY A 281 -11.87 -15.11 22.25
N ASP A 282 -13.03 -15.01 21.59
CA ASP A 282 -13.08 -14.78 20.15
C ASP A 282 -12.77 -13.31 19.85
N TRP A 283 -12.33 -13.03 18.63
CA TRP A 283 -12.43 -11.70 18.04
C TRP A 283 -13.68 -11.58 17.17
N ASN A 284 -14.19 -10.36 17.05
CA ASN A 284 -15.29 -10.03 16.15
C ASN A 284 -15.02 -8.74 15.37
N ARG A 285 -15.96 -8.38 14.49
CA ARG A 285 -15.88 -7.19 13.62
C ARG A 285 -16.31 -5.96 14.43
N GLU A 286 -15.35 -5.11 14.75
CA GLU A 286 -15.57 -3.75 15.23
C GLU A 286 -16.08 -2.90 14.08
N HIS A 287 -17.24 -2.29 14.24
CA HIS A 287 -17.70 -1.22 13.34
C HIS A 287 -17.22 0.10 13.95
N THR A 288 -16.04 0.59 13.57
CA THR A 288 -15.51 1.84 14.16
C THR A 288 -16.46 3.00 13.92
N TRP A 289 -17.11 3.07 12.76
CA TRP A 289 -18.38 3.78 12.67
C TRP A 289 -19.52 2.92 13.25
N ALA A 290 -19.97 3.22 14.47
CA ALA A 290 -21.01 2.42 15.11
C ALA A 290 -22.30 2.41 14.29
N LYS A 291 -22.78 1.22 13.90
CA LYS A 291 -23.97 1.02 13.03
C LYS A 291 -25.23 1.76 13.46
N SER A 292 -25.39 2.03 14.76
CA SER A 292 -26.54 2.77 15.29
C SER A 292 -26.51 4.25 14.90
N HIS A 293 -25.35 4.81 14.58
CA HIS A 293 -25.16 6.17 14.09
C HIS A 293 -25.40 6.19 12.57
N GLY A 294 -26.66 6.06 12.16
CA GLY A 294 -27.06 5.99 10.74
C GLY A 294 -27.88 4.76 10.36
N ASN A 295 -28.04 3.81 11.28
CA ASN A 295 -28.94 2.65 11.16
C ASN A 295 -28.72 1.76 9.93
N PHE A 296 -27.51 1.70 9.38
CA PHE A 296 -27.19 0.92 8.19
C PHE A 296 -27.00 -0.59 8.47
N GLY A 297 -26.83 -0.97 9.73
CA GLY A 297 -26.76 -2.38 10.11
C GLY A 297 -25.57 -3.11 9.47
N THR A 298 -25.83 -4.28 8.90
CA THR A 298 -24.81 -5.11 8.24
C THR A 298 -25.15 -5.34 6.76
N ALA A 299 -25.91 -4.41 6.18
CA ALA A 299 -26.16 -4.41 4.74
C ALA A 299 -24.84 -4.12 3.99
N MET A 300 -24.78 -4.57 2.74
CA MET A 300 -23.67 -4.25 1.83
C MET A 300 -23.57 -2.72 1.66
N GLY A 301 -22.35 -2.22 1.46
CA GLY A 301 -22.00 -0.80 1.57
C GLY A 301 -21.43 -0.47 2.97
N ALA A 302 -21.93 0.60 3.61
CA ALA A 302 -21.41 1.07 4.91
C ALA A 302 -21.35 0.00 6.01
N GLY A 303 -22.24 -0.99 5.98
CA GLY A 303 -22.29 -2.08 6.97
C GLY A 303 -21.18 -3.14 6.82
N THR A 304 -20.50 -3.16 5.68
CA THR A 304 -19.52 -4.19 5.29
C THR A 304 -18.21 -3.63 4.78
N ASP A 305 -18.07 -2.30 4.76
CA ASP A 305 -16.88 -1.59 4.31
C ASP A 305 -15.70 -1.82 5.26
N ILE A 306 -14.64 -2.46 4.74
CA ILE A 306 -13.48 -2.85 5.54
C ILE A 306 -12.52 -1.71 5.81
N HIS A 307 -12.70 -0.52 5.23
CA HIS A 307 -11.94 0.66 5.65
C HIS A 307 -12.19 0.98 7.12
N HIS A 308 -13.41 0.78 7.65
CA HIS A 308 -13.73 1.05 9.05
C HIS A 308 -13.95 -0.21 9.91
N LEU A 309 -14.04 -1.40 9.30
CA LEU A 309 -14.18 -2.65 10.03
C LEU A 309 -12.82 -3.20 10.45
N ARG A 310 -12.65 -3.47 11.75
CA ARG A 310 -11.40 -4.03 12.31
C ARG A 310 -11.69 -5.25 13.19
N PRO A 311 -10.76 -6.21 13.32
CA PRO A 311 -10.89 -7.27 14.32
C PRO A 311 -10.67 -6.69 15.72
N THR A 312 -11.48 -7.10 16.68
CA THR A 312 -11.36 -6.66 18.09
C THR A 312 -11.81 -7.79 19.02
N ASP A 313 -11.38 -7.76 20.27
CA ASP A 313 -11.87 -8.70 21.29
C ASP A 313 -13.38 -8.51 21.51
N VAL A 314 -14.14 -9.61 21.56
CA VAL A 314 -15.60 -9.57 21.71
C VAL A 314 -16.05 -8.80 22.95
N GLN A 315 -15.33 -8.90 24.07
CA GLN A 315 -15.68 -8.18 25.29
C GLN A 315 -15.33 -6.70 25.18
N VAL A 316 -14.17 -6.37 24.59
CA VAL A 316 -13.77 -4.97 24.36
C VAL A 316 -14.74 -4.28 23.40
N ASN A 317 -15.13 -4.93 22.30
CA ASN A 317 -16.17 -4.45 21.39
C ASN A 317 -17.49 -4.18 22.13
N GLY A 318 -17.92 -5.16 22.96
CA GLY A 318 -19.14 -5.00 23.75
C GLY A 318 -19.10 -3.85 24.74
N LEU A 319 -17.92 -3.53 25.29
CA LEU A 319 -17.71 -2.39 26.19
C LEU A 319 -17.65 -1.06 25.45
N ARG A 320 -17.11 -1.04 24.23
CA ARG A 320 -17.10 0.11 23.33
C ARG A 320 -18.52 0.44 22.87
N GLY A 321 -19.28 -0.57 22.47
CA GLY A 321 -20.69 -0.45 22.09
C GLY A 321 -20.90 0.54 20.95
N ASN A 322 -21.61 1.63 21.23
CA ASN A 322 -21.86 2.74 20.32
C ASN A 322 -21.39 4.08 20.88
N LEU A 323 -20.43 4.08 21.79
CA LEU A 323 -19.90 5.32 22.37
C LEU A 323 -19.18 6.13 21.30
N ASP A 324 -19.39 7.44 21.30
CA ASP A 324 -18.69 8.36 20.40
C ASP A 324 -17.18 8.39 20.74
N PHE A 325 -16.33 8.49 19.72
CA PHE A 325 -14.90 8.68 19.96
C PHE A 325 -14.60 10.08 20.47
N ASN A 326 -13.99 10.14 21.65
CA ASN A 326 -13.55 11.35 22.36
C ASN A 326 -12.74 10.89 23.59
N TYR A 327 -12.06 11.82 24.26
CA TYR A 327 -11.41 11.54 25.55
C TYR A 327 -12.33 10.78 26.52
N GLY A 328 -11.76 9.76 27.13
CA GLY A 328 -12.41 8.84 28.05
C GLY A 328 -12.30 9.33 29.48
N GLY A 329 -12.53 8.41 30.41
CA GLY A 329 -12.39 8.70 31.84
C GLY A 329 -11.80 7.53 32.59
N SER A 330 -12.60 6.48 32.80
CA SER A 330 -12.16 5.30 33.55
C SER A 330 -11.52 4.27 32.64
N ALA A 331 -10.47 3.60 33.12
CA ALA A 331 -9.82 2.51 32.41
C ALA A 331 -10.79 1.36 32.12
N VAL A 332 -10.62 0.74 30.96
CA VAL A 332 -11.41 -0.40 30.51
C VAL A 332 -10.66 -1.69 30.83
N ASN A 333 -11.28 -2.57 31.61
CA ASN A 333 -10.67 -3.87 31.93
C ASN A 333 -10.56 -4.74 30.67
N GLY A 334 -9.38 -5.29 30.41
CA GLY A 334 -9.12 -6.12 29.22
C GLY A 334 -8.70 -5.34 27.98
N CYS A 335 -8.55 -4.01 28.07
CA CYS A 335 -7.89 -3.20 27.07
C CYS A 335 -6.96 -2.19 27.75
N ASP A 336 -5.66 -2.46 27.71
CA ASP A 336 -4.67 -1.53 28.24
C ASP A 336 -4.64 -0.27 27.37
N GLY A 337 -4.72 0.91 28.00
CA GLY A 337 -4.78 2.20 27.29
C GLY A 337 -6.19 2.66 26.90
N CYS A 338 -7.18 1.77 26.82
CA CYS A 338 -8.56 2.20 26.60
C CYS A 338 -9.15 2.92 27.82
N LEU A 339 -9.76 4.08 27.58
CA LEU A 339 -10.55 4.82 28.58
C LEU A 339 -11.99 4.99 28.09
N ARG A 340 -12.95 5.03 29.02
CA ARG A 340 -14.35 5.32 28.65
C ARG A 340 -15.10 6.14 29.68
N THR A 341 -16.14 6.82 29.20
CA THR A 341 -17.19 7.43 30.03
C THR A 341 -18.52 6.73 29.75
N SER A 342 -19.64 7.32 30.20
CA SER A 342 -20.97 6.87 29.78
C SER A 342 -21.31 7.28 28.34
N ALA A 343 -20.51 8.16 27.73
CA ALA A 343 -20.79 8.82 26.45
C ALA A 343 -19.68 8.65 25.42
N SER A 344 -18.45 8.38 25.86
CA SER A 344 -17.26 8.39 25.02
C SER A 344 -16.36 7.18 25.21
N TRP A 345 -15.67 6.82 24.13
CA TRP A 345 -14.58 5.86 24.11
C TRP A 345 -13.30 6.53 23.61
N GLU A 346 -12.22 6.35 24.36
CA GLU A 346 -10.87 6.73 23.98
C GLU A 346 -10.06 5.43 23.77
N PRO A 347 -9.59 5.18 22.55
CA PRO A 347 -8.73 4.04 22.28
C PRO A 347 -7.31 4.29 22.83
N PRO A 348 -6.45 3.26 22.87
CA PRO A 348 -5.02 3.45 23.16
C PRO A 348 -4.36 4.41 22.18
N ASN A 349 -3.24 5.01 22.59
CA ASN A 349 -2.59 6.06 21.82
C ASN A 349 -2.11 5.60 20.44
N GLU A 350 -1.79 4.32 20.31
CA GLU A 350 -1.17 3.70 19.14
C GLU A 350 -2.15 3.46 17.97
N VAL A 351 -3.45 3.72 18.17
CA VAL A 351 -4.49 3.56 17.14
C VAL A 351 -5.46 4.75 17.10
N LYS A 352 -5.07 5.87 17.72
CA LYS A 352 -5.90 7.08 17.78
C LYS A 352 -6.06 7.70 16.39
N GLY A 353 -4.97 7.74 15.64
CA GLY A 353 -4.91 8.21 14.27
C GLY A 353 -5.65 7.29 13.31
N ASP A 354 -5.47 5.97 13.44
CA ASP A 354 -6.24 4.98 12.69
C ASP A 354 -7.74 5.20 12.84
N VAL A 355 -8.21 5.33 14.09
CA VAL A 355 -9.63 5.55 14.38
C VAL A 355 -10.10 6.87 13.77
N ALA A 356 -9.32 7.93 13.86
CA ALA A 356 -9.65 9.21 13.26
C ALA A 356 -9.82 9.11 11.74
N ARG A 357 -8.84 8.52 11.03
CA ARG A 357 -8.85 8.39 9.57
C ARG A 357 -9.93 7.43 9.07
N MET A 358 -10.29 6.39 9.82
CA MET A 358 -11.46 5.56 9.52
C MET A 358 -12.78 6.35 9.64
N LEU A 359 -12.90 7.25 10.62
CA LEU A 359 -14.06 8.11 10.77
C LEU A 359 -14.14 9.20 9.71
N PHE A 360 -13.01 9.82 9.35
CA PHE A 360 -12.91 10.77 8.24
C PHE A 360 -13.36 10.13 6.93
N TYR A 361 -12.82 8.93 6.62
CA TYR A 361 -13.24 8.17 5.45
C TYR A 361 -14.74 7.92 5.41
N MET A 362 -15.32 7.45 6.52
CA MET A 362 -16.75 7.14 6.56
C MET A 362 -17.63 8.38 6.34
N ALA A 363 -17.21 9.55 6.82
CA ALA A 363 -17.93 10.80 6.66
C ALA A 363 -17.79 11.42 5.26
N VAL A 364 -16.78 11.02 4.48
CA VAL A 364 -16.59 11.43 3.08
C VAL A 364 -17.19 10.42 2.12
N ARG A 365 -17.00 9.13 2.38
CA ARG A 365 -17.49 8.07 1.49
C ARG A 365 -19.01 8.03 1.43
N TYR A 366 -19.71 8.23 2.55
CA TYR A 366 -21.14 7.96 2.67
C TYR A 366 -21.94 9.24 2.92
N GLU A 367 -22.29 9.94 1.85
CA GLU A 367 -23.05 11.19 1.89
C GLU A 367 -24.51 10.99 1.49
N SER A 368 -25.31 12.05 1.65
CA SER A 368 -26.71 12.11 1.24
C SER A 368 -26.92 11.73 -0.24
N GLY A 369 -27.23 10.46 -0.48
CA GLY A 369 -27.38 9.88 -1.81
C GLY A 369 -27.15 8.37 -1.81
N ASP A 370 -26.31 7.91 -0.88
CA ASP A 370 -25.83 6.52 -0.79
C ASP A 370 -26.72 5.62 0.08
N GLY A 371 -27.91 6.10 0.44
CA GLY A 371 -28.82 5.44 1.37
C GLY A 371 -28.49 5.66 2.86
N VAL A 372 -27.38 6.34 3.15
CA VAL A 372 -26.97 6.87 4.46
C VAL A 372 -26.46 8.30 4.27
N ASP A 373 -26.17 9.01 5.35
CA ASP A 373 -25.65 10.39 5.34
C ASP A 373 -24.80 10.59 6.60
N LEU A 374 -23.57 10.08 6.56
CA LEU A 374 -22.68 9.97 7.71
C LEU A 374 -21.84 11.23 7.83
N GLU A 375 -21.88 11.88 8.99
CA GLU A 375 -21.21 13.17 9.19
C GLU A 375 -20.47 13.25 10.52
N LEU A 376 -19.42 14.04 10.58
CA LEU A 376 -18.72 14.33 11.84
C LEU A 376 -19.30 15.58 12.48
N ASN A 377 -19.26 15.65 13.81
CA ASN A 377 -19.63 16.86 14.52
C ASN A 377 -18.79 17.03 15.79
N ASP A 378 -19.02 18.11 16.53
CA ASP A 378 -18.25 18.42 17.73
C ASP A 378 -18.95 18.00 19.03
N PHE A 379 -19.86 17.03 18.95
CA PHE A 379 -20.69 16.55 20.04
C PHE A 379 -20.51 15.06 20.31
N VAL A 380 -20.88 14.65 21.53
CA VAL A 380 -20.99 13.25 21.94
C VAL A 380 -22.44 12.97 22.37
N ASN A 381 -22.80 11.69 22.48
CA ASN A 381 -24.17 11.23 22.69
C ASN A 381 -25.10 11.59 21.53
N ASN A 382 -24.63 11.41 20.30
CA ASN A 382 -25.43 11.63 19.09
C ASN A 382 -26.63 10.65 18.98
N GLY A 383 -26.63 9.58 19.78
CA GLY A 383 -27.75 8.65 19.86
C GLY A 383 -27.81 7.77 18.62
N SER A 384 -28.83 7.97 17.78
CA SER A 384 -28.97 7.24 16.51
C SER A 384 -28.97 8.15 15.28
N THR A 385 -28.66 9.44 15.45
CA THR A 385 -28.37 10.32 14.32
C THR A 385 -27.08 9.86 13.66
N PRO A 386 -26.88 10.13 12.37
CA PRO A 386 -25.70 9.69 11.65
C PRO A 386 -24.50 10.60 11.90
N TYR A 387 -24.32 11.05 13.16
CA TYR A 387 -23.14 11.77 13.60
C TYR A 387 -22.30 10.90 14.51
N HIS A 388 -20.99 10.81 14.31
CA HIS A 388 -20.17 9.97 15.18
C HIS A 388 -18.80 10.56 15.49
N GLY A 389 -18.40 10.47 16.76
CA GLY A 389 -17.11 10.98 17.21
C GLY A 389 -17.03 12.51 17.23
N LYS A 390 -16.13 13.03 18.07
CA LYS A 390 -15.94 14.47 18.24
C LYS A 390 -14.81 14.95 17.33
N ILE A 391 -15.16 15.64 16.25
CA ILE A 391 -14.22 15.99 15.17
C ILE A 391 -13.00 16.75 15.65
N SER A 392 -13.14 17.73 16.56
CA SER A 392 -11.98 18.46 17.10
C SER A 392 -10.96 17.56 17.80
N VAL A 393 -11.41 16.45 18.39
CA VAL A 393 -10.54 15.47 19.04
C VAL A 393 -10.00 14.44 18.05
N LEU A 394 -10.77 14.10 17.02
CA LEU A 394 -10.30 13.22 15.95
C LEU A 394 -9.17 13.88 15.15
N LEU A 395 -9.27 15.18 14.85
CA LEU A 395 -8.19 15.93 14.20
C LEU A 395 -6.93 15.98 15.09
N GLU A 396 -7.11 16.24 16.40
CA GLU A 396 -5.99 16.18 17.35
C GLU A 396 -5.33 14.80 17.39
N TRP A 397 -6.12 13.72 17.39
CA TRP A 397 -5.63 12.35 17.37
C TRP A 397 -4.92 11.99 16.08
N HIS A 398 -5.44 12.46 14.94
CA HIS A 398 -4.82 12.30 13.64
C HIS A 398 -3.41 12.92 13.59
N GLU A 399 -3.23 14.12 14.15
CA GLU A 399 -1.92 14.77 14.26
C GLU A 399 -0.97 14.05 15.24
N GLN A 400 -1.50 13.57 16.37
CA GLN A 400 -0.71 12.94 17.44
C GLN A 400 -0.24 11.52 17.09
N ASP A 401 -0.98 10.83 16.21
CA ASP A 401 -0.71 9.47 15.77
C ASP A 401 -0.68 9.43 14.24
N PRO A 402 0.47 9.81 13.63
CA PRO A 402 0.63 9.86 12.18
C PRO A 402 0.37 8.52 11.49
N VAL A 403 0.09 8.56 10.19
CA VAL A 403 -0.08 7.36 9.37
C VAL A 403 1.15 6.46 9.51
N SER A 404 0.92 5.20 9.90
CA SER A 404 1.97 4.20 10.00
C SER A 404 2.10 3.40 8.71
N SER A 405 3.24 2.72 8.51
CA SER A 405 3.41 1.79 7.38
C SER A 405 2.42 0.63 7.43
N TRP A 406 2.07 0.18 8.64
CA TRP A 406 1.02 -0.83 8.85
C TRP A 406 -0.33 -0.35 8.29
N GLU A 407 -0.68 0.92 8.50
CA GLU A 407 -1.93 1.48 8.02
C GLU A 407 -1.93 1.67 6.49
N GLN A 408 -0.81 2.09 5.90
CA GLN A 408 -0.64 2.15 4.43
C GLN A 408 -0.81 0.78 3.79
N GLN A 409 -0.10 -0.24 4.30
CA GLN A 409 -0.23 -1.62 3.80
C GLN A 409 -1.65 -2.17 3.96
N ARG A 410 -2.34 -1.76 5.03
CA ARG A 410 -3.74 -2.09 5.21
C ARG A 410 -4.60 -1.41 4.15
N ASN A 411 -4.35 -0.14 3.82
CA ASN A 411 -5.04 0.59 2.77
C ASN A 411 -4.87 -0.09 1.40
N ASP A 412 -3.65 -0.50 1.06
CA ASP A 412 -3.33 -1.24 -0.18
C ASP A 412 -4.12 -2.56 -0.27
N LYS A 413 -4.08 -3.36 0.80
CA LYS A 413 -4.84 -4.63 0.85
C LYS A 413 -6.35 -4.41 0.73
N ILE A 414 -6.86 -3.26 1.15
CA ILE A 414 -8.28 -2.94 1.03
C ILE A 414 -8.60 -2.50 -0.39
N GLU A 415 -7.73 -1.75 -1.04
CA GLU A 415 -7.85 -1.44 -2.47
C GLU A 415 -7.90 -2.73 -3.31
N ASP A 416 -7.02 -3.70 -3.05
CA ASP A 416 -7.04 -5.00 -3.73
C ASP A 416 -8.40 -5.73 -3.60
N ILE A 417 -9.13 -5.48 -2.52
CA ILE A 417 -10.37 -6.20 -2.17
C ILE A 417 -11.63 -5.40 -2.56
N GLN A 418 -11.64 -4.09 -2.31
CA GLN A 418 -12.78 -3.20 -2.49
C GLN A 418 -12.59 -2.20 -3.64
N GLY A 419 -11.40 -2.08 -4.23
CA GLY A 419 -11.12 -1.21 -5.37
C GLY A 419 -11.13 0.29 -5.03
N ASN A 420 -11.11 0.65 -3.74
CA ASN A 420 -11.03 2.04 -3.32
C ASN A 420 -10.10 2.22 -2.13
N ARG A 421 -9.55 3.42 -2.01
CA ARG A 421 -8.56 3.78 -0.98
C ARG A 421 -9.14 4.75 0.05
N ASN A 422 -8.56 4.77 1.25
CA ASN A 422 -8.85 5.79 2.26
C ASN A 422 -7.96 7.03 2.01
N PRO A 423 -8.52 8.16 1.55
CA PRO A 423 -7.73 9.34 1.20
C PRO A 423 -6.95 9.91 2.37
N PHE A 424 -7.41 9.71 3.60
CA PHE A 424 -6.77 10.27 4.79
C PHE A 424 -5.58 9.44 5.27
N VAL A 425 -5.41 8.22 4.71
CA VAL A 425 -4.20 7.41 4.89
C VAL A 425 -3.14 7.82 3.87
N ASP A 426 -3.53 8.02 2.61
CA ASP A 426 -2.60 8.40 1.54
C ASP A 426 -2.21 9.88 1.59
N HIS A 427 -3.17 10.75 1.92
CA HIS A 427 -3.05 12.21 2.02
C HIS A 427 -3.57 12.71 3.38
N PRO A 428 -2.84 12.44 4.49
CA PRO A 428 -3.27 12.85 5.82
C PRO A 428 -3.54 14.36 5.94
N GLU A 429 -2.81 15.19 5.20
CA GLU A 429 -2.98 16.65 5.14
C GLU A 429 -4.37 17.11 4.68
N TRP A 430 -5.15 16.24 4.03
CA TRP A 430 -6.51 16.59 3.60
C TRP A 430 -7.53 16.63 4.73
N ALA A 431 -7.25 16.01 5.88
CA ALA A 431 -8.10 16.16 7.05
C ALA A 431 -8.22 17.63 7.49
N GLU A 432 -7.09 18.34 7.63
CA GLU A 432 -7.05 19.78 7.94
C GLU A 432 -7.51 20.65 6.75
N SER A 433 -7.39 20.15 5.52
CA SER A 433 -7.85 20.89 4.34
C SER A 433 -9.37 20.91 4.21
N ILE A 434 -10.08 19.95 4.82
CA ILE A 434 -11.54 19.88 4.83
C ILE A 434 -12.14 20.57 6.07
N TRP A 435 -11.58 20.34 7.27
CA TRP A 435 -12.23 20.68 8.56
C TRP A 435 -11.50 21.71 9.42
#